data_AF-A0A0R1UND0-F1
#
_entry.id   AF-A0A0R1UND0-F1
#
_cell.length_a   1.000
_cell.length_b   1.000
_cell.length_c   1.000
_cell.angle_alpha   90.00
_cell.angle_beta   90.00
_cell.angle_gamma   90.00
#
_symmetry.space_group_name_H-M   'P 1'
#
loop_
_entity.id
_entity.type
_entity.pdbx_description
1 polymer ?
#
loop_
_entity_poly.entity_id
_entity_poly.type
_entity_poly.pdbx_seq_one_letter_code
_entity_poly.pdbx_strand_id
1 'polypeptide(L)'
;MKFWTSPGGQLAILVIGFLVIRGVKHLLRKRWPTWLSTWDLMAPLFLLCALILIPVGAGQIMPWLIIGWMAIGIIVTLMQAIRNHEILYSTFFKTFWRLTDLYWLLGFSVCFLLVIS
;
A
#
# COMPACT_ATOMS: atom_id res chain seq x y z
N MET A 1 6.06 -5.76 24.41
CA MET A 1 6.33 -5.11 23.09
C MET A 1 6.54 -6.10 21.94
N LYS A 2 6.89 -7.38 22.16
CA LYS A 2 7.12 -8.39 21.08
C LYS A 2 5.87 -8.79 20.27
N PHE A 3 4.66 -8.56 20.77
CA PHE A 3 3.43 -8.97 20.08
C PHE A 3 3.16 -8.12 18.82
N TRP A 4 3.42 -6.82 18.87
CA TRP A 4 3.19 -5.91 17.73
C TRP A 4 4.13 -6.14 16.55
N THR A 5 5.29 -6.75 16.81
CA THR A 5 6.26 -7.16 15.78
C THR A 5 6.04 -8.61 15.31
N SER A 6 5.05 -9.30 15.86
CA SER A 6 4.68 -10.65 15.39
C SER A 6 3.77 -10.57 14.17
N PRO A 7 3.72 -11.64 13.35
CA PRO A 7 2.77 -11.72 12.23
C PRO A 7 1.32 -11.46 12.67
N GLY A 8 0.90 -12.02 13.81
CA GLY A 8 -0.42 -11.78 14.37
C GLY A 8 -0.67 -10.32 14.75
N GLY A 9 0.36 -9.63 15.26
CA GLY A 9 0.29 -8.20 15.58
C GLY A 9 0.09 -7.31 14.34
N GLN A 10 0.65 -7.69 13.20
CA GLN A 10 0.50 -6.94 11.95
C GLN A 10 -0.89 -7.09 11.35
N LEU A 11 -1.47 -8.30 11.41
CA LEU A 11 -2.87 -8.48 11.07
C LEU A 11 -3.78 -7.65 11.98
N ALA A 12 -3.49 -7.59 13.27
CA ALA A 12 -4.22 -6.74 14.20
C ALA A 12 -4.11 -5.25 13.82
N ILE A 13 -2.91 -4.76 13.46
CA ILE A 13 -2.70 -3.38 12.99
C ILE A 13 -3.50 -3.09 11.72
N LEU A 14 -3.51 -4.01 10.75
CA LEU A 14 -4.28 -3.86 9.52
C LEU A 14 -5.79 -3.81 9.78
N VAL A 15 -6.30 -4.70 10.65
CA VAL A 15 -7.71 -4.74 11.02
C VAL A 15 -8.11 -3.47 11.78
N ILE A 16 -7.30 -3.04 12.76
CA ILE A 16 -7.54 -1.79 13.51
C ILE A 16 -7.50 -0.60 12.55
N GLY A 17 -6.49 -0.52 11.68
CA GLY A 17 -6.36 0.53 10.67
C GLY A 17 -7.57 0.58 9.74
N PHE A 18 -8.05 -0.57 9.28
CA PHE A 18 -9.25 -0.67 8.44
C PHE A 18 -10.51 -0.20 9.18
N LEU A 19 -10.69 -0.61 10.44
CA LEU A 19 -11.81 -0.17 11.27
C LEU A 19 -11.78 1.33 11.52
N VAL A 20 -10.61 1.90 11.78
CA VAL A 20 -10.41 3.35 11.94
C VAL A 20 -10.77 4.07 10.64
N ILE A 21 -10.24 3.64 9.49
CA ILE A 21 -10.56 4.25 8.19
C ILE A 21 -12.05 4.17 7.91
N ARG A 22 -12.69 3.03 8.19
CA ARG A 22 -14.14 2.86 8.01
C ARG A 22 -14.95 3.74 8.95
N GLY A 23 -14.52 3.87 10.22
CA GLY A 23 -15.15 4.75 11.21
C GLY A 23 -15.02 6.22 10.83
N VAL A 24 -13.84 6.66 10.41
CA VAL A 24 -13.57 8.01 9.92
C VAL A 24 -14.40 8.31 8.66
N LYS A 25 -14.48 7.37 7.70
CA LYS A 25 -15.35 7.48 6.53
C LYS A 25 -16.83 7.59 6.91
N HIS A 26 -17.27 6.86 7.93
CA HIS A 26 -18.63 6.93 8.42
C HIS A 26 -18.92 8.29 9.09
N LEU A 27 -17.96 8.83 9.84
CA LEU A 27 -18.07 10.14 10.50
C LEU A 27 -18.06 11.29 9.48
N LEU A 28 -17.21 11.21 8.46
CA LEU A 28 -17.02 12.24 7.44
C LEU A 28 -17.89 12.02 6.18
N ARG A 29 -18.95 11.21 6.27
CA ARG A 29 -19.78 10.77 5.14
C ARG A 29 -20.25 11.90 4.22
N LYS A 30 -20.44 13.13 4.74
CA LYS A 30 -20.82 14.34 3.98
C LYS A 30 -19.67 15.02 3.22
N ARG A 31 -18.42 14.84 3.64
CA ARG A 31 -17.22 15.48 3.05
C ARG A 31 -16.26 14.47 2.42
N TRP A 32 -16.59 13.18 2.48
CA TRP A 32 -15.71 12.14 1.97
C TRP A 32 -15.64 12.21 0.44
N PRO A 33 -14.45 12.32 -0.15
CA PRO A 33 -14.32 12.36 -1.60
C PRO A 33 -14.76 11.02 -2.21
N THR A 34 -15.69 11.08 -3.16
CA THR A 34 -16.24 9.90 -3.85
C THR A 34 -15.18 9.12 -4.63
N TRP A 35 -14.06 9.77 -4.98
CA TRP A 35 -12.94 9.14 -5.68
C TRP A 35 -11.99 8.36 -4.76
N LEU A 36 -12.10 8.49 -3.43
CA LEU A 36 -11.18 7.86 -2.48
C LEU A 36 -11.81 6.58 -1.92
N SER A 37 -11.36 5.43 -2.42
CA SER A 37 -11.80 4.13 -1.91
C SER A 37 -11.20 3.88 -0.53
N THR A 38 -11.92 3.10 0.29
CA THR A 38 -11.39 2.65 1.60
C THR A 38 -10.11 1.82 1.41
N TRP A 39 -10.02 1.10 0.28
CA TRP A 39 -8.87 0.28 -0.09
C TRP A 39 -7.65 1.12 -0.45
N ASP A 40 -7.83 2.26 -1.11
CA ASP A 40 -6.73 3.16 -1.47
C ASP A 40 -5.94 3.66 -0.25
N LEU A 41 -6.54 3.63 0.94
CA LEU A 41 -5.90 4.00 2.21
C LEU A 41 -5.18 2.82 2.90
N MET A 42 -5.32 1.61 2.37
CA MET A 42 -4.65 0.42 2.89
C MET A 42 -3.20 0.33 2.40
N ALA A 43 -2.89 0.78 1.17
CA ALA A 43 -1.51 0.85 0.64
C ALA A 43 -0.46 1.38 1.65
N PRO A 44 -0.62 2.56 2.28
CA PRO A 44 0.34 3.05 3.27
C PRO A 44 0.38 2.20 4.54
N LEU A 45 -0.74 1.58 4.94
CA LEU A 45 -0.79 0.65 6.07
C LEU A 45 -0.03 -0.65 5.77
N PHE A 46 -0.18 -1.19 4.56
CA PHE A 46 0.59 -2.36 4.10
C PHE A 46 2.09 -2.08 4.05
N LEU A 47 2.48 -0.91 3.52
CA LEU A 47 3.87 -0.48 3.49
C LEU A 47 4.44 -0.33 4.92
N LEU A 48 3.70 0.31 5.82
CA LEU A 48 4.12 0.48 7.22
C LEU A 48 4.27 -0.88 7.90
N CYS A 49 3.30 -1.78 7.74
CA CYS A 49 3.40 -3.13 8.29
C CYS A 49 4.62 -3.86 7.73
N ALA A 50 4.84 -3.83 6.41
CA ALA A 50 6.00 -4.42 5.74
C ALA A 50 7.35 -3.91 6.30
N LEU A 51 7.46 -2.60 6.57
CA LEU A 51 8.64 -2.02 7.22
C LEU A 51 8.86 -2.58 8.64
N ILE A 52 7.80 -2.83 9.40
CA ILE A 52 7.90 -3.44 10.74
C ILE A 52 8.40 -4.90 10.66
N LEU A 53 8.18 -5.63 9.55
CA LEU A 53 8.74 -7.00 9.36
C LEU A 53 10.23 -7.01 9.01
N ILE A 54 10.86 -5.88 8.69
CA ILE A 54 12.28 -5.83 8.29
C ILE A 54 13.19 -6.61 9.25
N PRO A 55 13.18 -6.37 10.58
CA PRO A 55 14.06 -7.07 11.51
C PRO A 55 13.75 -8.56 11.68
N VAL A 56 12.61 -9.03 11.14
CA VAL A 56 12.12 -10.41 11.29
C VAL A 56 12.31 -11.22 10.00
N GLY A 57 12.95 -10.66 8.96
CA GLY A 57 13.31 -11.37 7.73
C GLY A 57 12.89 -10.66 6.44
N ALA A 58 11.90 -9.77 6.49
CA ALA A 58 11.45 -9.05 5.28
C ALA A 58 12.52 -8.09 4.70
N GLY A 59 13.56 -7.76 5.47
CA GLY A 59 14.67 -6.92 5.01
C GLY A 59 15.39 -7.48 3.77
N GLN A 60 15.34 -8.80 3.52
CA GLN A 60 15.96 -9.40 2.34
C GLN A 60 15.24 -9.06 1.03
N ILE A 61 13.91 -8.90 1.09
CA ILE A 61 13.08 -8.62 -0.09
C ILE A 61 12.68 -7.16 -0.22
N MET A 62 12.79 -6.38 0.85
CA MET A 62 12.34 -4.99 0.87
C MET A 62 13.02 -4.09 -0.17
N PRO A 63 14.35 -4.20 -0.43
CA PRO A 63 14.98 -3.43 -1.51
C PRO A 63 14.38 -3.76 -2.88
N TRP A 64 14.11 -5.04 -3.15
CA TRP A 64 13.48 -5.49 -4.39
C TRP A 64 12.04 -4.98 -4.52
N LEU A 65 11.30 -4.94 -3.42
CA LEU A 65 9.96 -4.36 -3.39
C LEU A 65 9.98 -2.86 -3.69
N ILE A 66 10.94 -2.12 -3.14
CA ILE A 66 11.08 -0.69 -3.41
C ILE A 66 11.46 -0.45 -4.88
N ILE A 67 12.40 -1.22 -5.43
CA ILE A 67 12.80 -1.12 -6.83
C ILE A 67 11.61 -1.43 -7.75
N GLY A 68 10.85 -2.50 -7.47
CA GLY A 68 9.65 -2.84 -8.23
C GLY A 68 8.58 -1.76 -8.15
N TRP A 69 8.39 -1.14 -6.98
CA TRP A 69 7.47 -0.03 -6.82
C TRP A 69 7.91 1.22 -7.62
N MET A 70 9.21 1.54 -7.63
CA MET A 70 9.76 2.61 -8.47
C MET A 70 9.55 2.30 -9.96
N ALA A 71 9.74 1.05 -10.38
CA ALA A 71 9.49 0.62 -11.75
C ALA A 71 8.02 0.82 -12.17
N ILE A 72 7.06 0.54 -11.28
CA ILE A 72 5.63 0.84 -11.52
C ILE A 72 5.44 2.34 -11.78
N GLY A 73 6.06 3.21 -10.98
CA GLY A 73 6.01 4.66 -11.18
C GLY A 73 6.51 5.06 -12.57
N ILE A 74 7.65 4.51 -13.00
CA ILE A 74 8.23 4.78 -14.32
C ILE A 74 7.29 4.28 -15.43
N ILE A 75 6.79 3.03 -15.33
CA ILE A 75 5.89 2.44 -16.33
C ILE A 75 4.62 3.29 -16.49
N VAL A 76 4.00 3.70 -15.38
CA VAL A 76 2.77 4.52 -15.43
C VAL A 76 3.06 5.89 -16.06
N THR A 77 4.22 6.47 -15.76
CA THR A 77 4.65 7.74 -16.35
C THR A 77 4.83 7.61 -17.86
N LEU A 78 5.54 6.57 -18.31
CA LEU A 78 5.74 6.29 -19.73
C LEU A 78 4.42 6.00 -20.46
N MET A 79 3.55 5.18 -19.87
CA MET A 79 2.23 4.89 -20.44
C MET A 79 1.40 6.15 -20.66
N GLN A 80 1.48 7.13 -19.75
CA GLN A 80 0.76 8.39 -19.91
C GLN A 80 1.39 9.33 -20.90
N ALA A 81 2.71 9.45 -20.90
CA ALA A 81 3.42 10.21 -21.91
C ALA A 81 3.11 9.71 -23.32
N ILE A 82 3.01 8.38 -23.51
CA ILE A 82 2.69 7.77 -24.81
C ILE A 82 1.22 7.94 -25.18
N ARG A 83 0.28 7.72 -24.26
CA ARG A 83 -1.16 7.74 -24.57
C ARG A 83 -1.75 9.13 -24.71
N ASN A 84 -1.35 10.06 -23.84
CA ASN A 84 -2.01 11.35 -23.72
C ASN A 84 -1.15 12.50 -24.26
N HIS A 85 0.11 12.23 -24.66
CA HIS A 85 1.13 13.23 -25.03
C HIS A 85 1.44 14.29 -23.96
N GLU A 86 0.69 14.30 -22.86
CA GLU A 86 0.82 15.17 -21.71
C GLU A 86 0.68 14.36 -20.41
N ILE A 87 1.39 14.79 -19.38
CA ILE A 87 1.33 14.16 -18.05
C ILE A 87 0.17 14.79 -17.28
N LEU A 88 -1.03 14.25 -17.48
CA LEU A 88 -2.22 14.61 -16.70
C LEU A 88 -2.08 14.07 -15.27
N TYR A 89 -1.67 14.95 -14.34
CA TYR A 89 -1.42 14.60 -12.94
C TYR A 89 -2.56 13.82 -12.27
N SER A 90 -3.82 14.17 -12.56
CA SER A 90 -4.99 13.50 -11.98
C SER A 90 -5.15 12.05 -12.44
N THR A 91 -4.87 11.77 -13.71
CA THR A 91 -4.92 10.42 -14.29
C THR A 91 -3.70 9.61 -13.88
N PHE A 92 -2.52 10.25 -13.82
CA PHE A 92 -1.28 9.70 -13.28
C PHE A 92 -1.49 9.18 -11.88
N PHE A 93 -1.90 10.08 -10.99
CA PHE A 93 -2.03 9.77 -9.58
C PHE A 93 -3.05 8.66 -9.36
N LYS A 94 -4.23 8.70 -9.99
CA LYS A 94 -5.24 7.63 -9.84
C LYS A 94 -4.73 6.27 -10.28
N THR A 95 -4.05 6.21 -11.43
CA THR A 95 -3.54 4.94 -11.99
C THR A 95 -2.39 4.40 -11.15
N PHE A 96 -1.43 5.26 -10.84
CA PHE A 96 -0.27 4.93 -10.00
C PHE A 96 -0.71 4.47 -8.61
N TRP A 97 -1.68 5.17 -8.00
CA TRP A 97 -2.14 4.87 -6.66
C TRP A 97 -2.84 3.50 -6.57
N ARG A 98 -3.70 3.17 -7.55
CA ARG A 98 -4.34 1.84 -7.62
C ARG A 98 -3.35 0.71 -7.82
N LEU A 99 -2.36 0.90 -8.70
CA LEU A 99 -1.30 -0.09 -8.91
C LEU A 99 -0.42 -0.23 -7.67
N THR A 100 -0.14 0.87 -6.99
CA THR A 100 0.59 0.90 -5.71
C THR A 100 -0.15 0.11 -4.64
N ASP A 101 -1.47 0.27 -4.53
CA ASP A 101 -2.29 -0.47 -3.57
C ASP A 101 -2.22 -1.99 -3.82
N LEU A 102 -2.44 -2.41 -5.06
CA LEU A 102 -2.32 -3.82 -5.45
C LEU A 102 -0.90 -4.37 -5.22
N TYR A 103 0.11 -3.57 -5.56
CA TYR A 103 1.51 -3.96 -5.39
C TYR A 103 1.88 -4.17 -3.92
N TRP A 104 1.49 -3.25 -3.04
CA TRP A 104 1.80 -3.37 -1.61
C TRP A 104 0.96 -4.41 -0.89
N LEU A 105 -0.26 -4.69 -1.36
CA LEU A 105 -1.04 -5.83 -0.88
C LEU A 105 -0.29 -7.15 -1.17
N LEU A 106 0.20 -7.33 -2.41
CA LEU A 106 0.99 -8.49 -2.78
C LEU A 106 2.34 -8.51 -2.05
N GLY A 107 3.05 -7.37 -2.01
CA GLY A 107 4.35 -7.24 -1.36
C GLY A 107 4.28 -7.55 0.14
N PHE A 108 3.28 -7.02 0.84
CA PHE A 108 3.01 -7.37 2.24
C PHE A 108 2.70 -8.86 2.40
N SER A 109 1.91 -9.44 1.50
CA SER A 109 1.59 -10.88 1.57
C SER A 109 2.84 -11.74 1.44
N VAL A 110 3.78 -11.38 0.56
CA VAL A 110 5.07 -12.07 0.42
C VAL A 110 5.93 -11.88 1.67
N CYS A 111 6.05 -10.64 2.19
CA CYS A 111 6.75 -10.37 3.45
C CYS A 111 6.19 -11.22 4.60
N PHE A 112 4.86 -11.29 4.69
CA PHE A 112 4.16 -12.03 5.73
C PHE A 112 4.40 -13.53 5.64
N LEU A 113 4.33 -14.10 4.43
CA LEU A 113 4.62 -15.52 4.19
C LEU A 113 6.07 -15.86 4.55
N LEU A 114 7.03 -15.01 4.16
CA LEU A 114 8.45 -15.21 4.48
C LEU A 114 8.77 -15.18 5.96
N VAL A 115 8.01 -14.43 6.75
CA VAL A 115 8.23 -14.35 8.20
C VAL A 115 7.56 -15.49 8.96
N ILE A 116 6.54 -16.13 8.36
CA ILE A 116 5.88 -17.31 8.95
C ILE A 116 6.58 -18.61 8.56
N SER A 117 7.21 -18.67 7.38
CA SER A 117 8.01 -19.81 6.91
C SER A 117 9.32 -19.97 7.68
#